data_AF-A0A7S2U180-F1
#
_entry.id   AF-A0A7S2U180-F1
#
_cell.length_a   1.000
_cell.length_b   1.000
_cell.length_c   1.000
_cell.angle_alpha   90.00
_cell.angle_beta   90.00
_cell.angle_gamma   90.00
#
_symmetry.space_group_name_H-M   'P 1'
#
loop_
_entity.id
_entity.type
_entity.pdbx_description
1 polymer ?
#
loop_
_entity_poly.entity_id
_entity_poly.type
_entity_poly.pdbx_seq_one_letter_code
_entity_poly.pdbx_strand_id
1 'polypeptide(L)'
;EIAKEEWEFGRDYTDFHAILHKFIGEYVDVFYKTDEDLLADKEIVGFHNALHRVVNSHLPSLRNVAGAKKVFTAIVAMFVLGVTGFHNHIGMVAEYLKDPTFTAAKIRMGETHADVQSSFQCMNIAMLTGFKAPMLLEDYSHMLQGLDKAAEAKVVMERFQKNLRDFAEEVENRNAERDYPCNAFNPKRVLSSVSI
;
A
#
# COMPACT_ATOMS: atom_id res chain seq x y z
N GLU A 1 20.01 -7.82 -26.58
CA GLU A 1 19.33 -6.78 -25.79
C GLU A 1 17.99 -7.32 -25.36
N ILE A 2 17.85 -7.71 -24.09
CA ILE A 2 16.54 -8.01 -23.52
C ILE A 2 15.95 -6.64 -23.21
N ALA A 3 14.94 -6.21 -23.96
CA ALA A 3 14.15 -5.06 -23.58
C ALA A 3 13.78 -5.25 -22.10
N LYS A 4 13.99 -4.23 -21.26
CA LYS A 4 13.43 -4.23 -19.90
C LYS A 4 11.91 -4.24 -20.06
N GLU A 5 11.32 -5.41 -20.29
CA GLU A 5 9.90 -5.65 -20.10
C GLU A 5 9.67 -5.45 -18.61
N GLU A 6 9.23 -4.25 -18.25
CA GLU A 6 8.67 -4.04 -16.92
C GLU A 6 7.47 -4.96 -16.81
N TRP A 7 7.63 -6.00 -15.99
CA TRP A 7 6.56 -6.88 -15.56
C TRP A 7 5.37 -6.05 -15.10
N GLU A 8 4.16 -6.45 -15.49
CA GLU A 8 2.91 -5.71 -15.24
C GLU A 8 2.79 -5.24 -13.78
N PHE A 9 3.11 -6.14 -12.85
CA PHE A 9 3.17 -5.85 -11.42
C PHE A 9 4.15 -4.72 -11.08
N GLY A 10 5.37 -4.76 -11.63
CA GLY A 10 6.42 -3.79 -11.35
C GLY A 10 6.10 -2.40 -11.89
N ARG A 11 5.45 -2.34 -13.07
CA ARG A 11 4.98 -1.08 -13.65
C ARG A 11 3.85 -0.49 -12.79
N ASP A 12 2.82 -1.28 -12.50
CA ASP A 12 1.68 -0.84 -11.69
C ASP A 12 2.11 -0.45 -10.26
N TYR A 13 3.08 -1.16 -9.68
CA TYR A 13 3.72 -0.83 -8.40
C TYR A 13 4.38 0.54 -8.43
N THR A 14 5.20 0.81 -9.45
CA THR A 14 5.98 2.05 -9.56
C THR A 14 5.07 3.25 -9.71
N ASP A 15 4.06 3.14 -10.58
CA ASP A 15 3.05 4.18 -10.79
C ASP A 15 2.26 4.47 -9.49
N PHE A 16 1.78 3.43 -8.83
CA PHE A 16 1.01 3.55 -7.59
C PHE A 16 1.84 4.14 -6.45
N HIS A 17 3.09 3.68 -6.28
CA HIS A 17 4.02 4.24 -5.29
C HIS A 17 4.32 5.72 -5.55
N ALA A 18 4.48 6.13 -6.82
CA ALA A 18 4.68 7.53 -7.16
C ALA A 18 3.46 8.40 -6.78
N ILE A 19 2.24 7.91 -6.99
CA ILE A 19 1.01 8.60 -6.57
C ILE A 19 0.96 8.77 -5.05
N LEU A 20 1.24 7.70 -4.29
CA LEU A 20 1.27 7.74 -2.83
C LEU A 20 2.35 8.69 -2.31
N HIS A 21 3.56 8.58 -2.82
CA HIS A 21 4.67 9.44 -2.41
C HIS A 21 4.38 10.92 -2.71
N LYS A 22 3.76 11.22 -3.86
CA LYS A 22 3.34 12.58 -4.19
C LYS A 22 2.26 13.10 -3.23
N PHE A 23 1.21 12.32 -3.00
CA PHE A 23 0.13 12.69 -2.07
C PHE A 23 0.68 12.99 -0.68
N ILE A 24 1.52 12.10 -0.14
CA ILE A 24 2.06 12.24 1.21
C ILE A 24 3.00 13.45 1.28
N GLY A 25 3.83 13.67 0.26
CA GLY A 25 4.68 14.85 0.18
C GLY A 25 3.86 16.15 0.18
N GLU A 26 2.85 16.23 -0.68
CA GLU A 26 1.95 17.39 -0.75
C GLU A 26 1.19 17.60 0.57
N TYR A 27 0.78 16.52 1.24
CA TYR A 27 0.09 16.60 2.53
C TYR A 27 1.04 17.08 3.64
N VAL A 28 2.26 16.53 3.70
CA VAL A 28 3.31 16.98 4.64
C VAL A 28 3.65 18.46 4.41
N ASP A 29 3.70 18.91 3.15
CA ASP A 29 3.97 20.31 2.78
C ASP A 29 2.87 21.28 3.23
N VAL A 30 1.62 20.81 3.44
CA VAL A 30 0.57 21.64 4.03
C VAL A 30 0.97 22.03 5.47
N PHE A 31 1.43 21.07 6.27
CA PHE A 31 1.68 21.25 7.69
C PHE A 31 3.09 21.76 8.02
N TYR A 32 4.12 21.26 7.34
CA TYR A 32 5.52 21.56 7.60
C TYR A 32 6.16 22.17 6.36
N LYS A 33 6.60 23.43 6.40
CA LYS A 33 7.19 24.09 5.22
C LYS A 33 8.66 23.71 5.07
N THR A 34 9.38 23.62 6.18
CA THR A 34 10.80 23.26 6.18
C THR A 34 11.07 21.98 6.99
N ASP A 35 12.29 21.46 6.87
CA ASP A 35 12.75 20.34 7.70
C ASP A 35 12.76 20.72 9.19
N GLU A 36 13.07 21.98 9.50
CA GLU A 36 13.07 22.52 10.86
C GLU A 36 11.67 22.50 11.47
N ASP A 37 10.63 22.85 10.69
CA ASP A 37 9.24 22.78 11.16
C ASP A 37 8.87 21.34 11.57
N LEU A 38 9.25 20.35 10.74
CA LEU A 38 8.97 18.94 11.01
C LEU A 38 9.77 18.41 12.21
N LEU A 39 11.03 18.83 12.34
CA LEU A 39 11.90 18.42 13.45
C LEU A 39 11.56 19.12 14.78
N ALA A 40 10.89 20.28 14.73
CA ALA A 40 10.36 20.95 15.91
C ALA A 40 9.11 20.24 16.48
N ASP A 41 8.41 19.45 15.67
CA ASP A 41 7.26 18.66 16.09
C ASP A 41 7.69 17.47 16.95
N LYS A 42 7.44 17.59 18.25
CA LYS A 42 7.81 16.57 19.24
C LYS A 42 7.04 15.27 19.05
N GLU A 43 5.84 15.31 18.49
CA GLU A 43 5.01 14.13 18.27
C GLU A 43 5.52 13.34 17.06
N ILE A 44 5.84 14.01 15.94
CA ILE A 44 6.44 13.37 14.77
C ILE A 44 7.82 12.79 15.09
N VAL A 45 8.67 13.56 15.78
CA VAL A 45 9.98 13.08 16.21
C VAL A 45 9.83 11.93 17.21
N GLY A 46 8.86 12.01 18.13
CA GLY A 46 8.54 10.96 19.09
C GLY A 46 8.10 9.66 18.42
N PHE A 47 7.14 9.75 17.51
CA PHE A 47 6.64 8.64 16.69
C PHE A 47 7.77 7.97 15.92
N HIS A 48 8.57 8.75 15.20
CA HIS A 48 9.69 8.19 14.43
C HIS A 48 10.72 7.49 15.33
N ASN A 49 11.11 8.10 16.45
CA ASN A 49 12.02 7.47 17.40
C ASN A 49 11.45 6.19 18.02
N ALA A 50 10.13 6.09 18.17
CA ALA A 50 9.48 4.87 18.64
C ALA A 50 9.60 3.73 17.61
N LEU A 51 9.55 4.01 16.30
CA LEU A 51 9.74 3.01 15.25
C LEU A 51 11.13 2.36 15.33
N HIS A 52 12.17 3.11 15.72
CA HIS A 52 13.52 2.58 15.92
C HIS A 52 13.65 1.63 17.12
N ARG A 53 12.67 1.61 18.03
CA ARG A 53 12.64 0.65 19.14
C ARG A 53 12.13 -0.72 18.71
N VAL A 54 11.55 -0.83 17.50
CA VAL A 54 11.15 -2.11 16.92
C VAL A 54 12.40 -2.87 16.52
N VAL A 55 12.49 -4.14 16.93
CA VAL A 55 13.62 -5.01 16.59
C VAL A 55 13.78 -5.07 15.07
N ASN A 56 15.01 -4.92 14.59
CA ASN A 56 15.36 -4.88 13.16
C ASN A 56 14.79 -3.67 12.38
N SER A 57 14.47 -2.57 13.04
CA SER A 57 14.23 -1.30 12.34
C SER A 57 15.54 -0.80 11.69
N HIS A 58 15.58 -0.84 10.36
CA HIS A 58 16.64 -0.24 9.56
C HIS A 58 16.19 1.09 8.93
N LEU A 59 15.20 1.74 9.54
CA LEU A 59 14.70 3.02 9.06
C LEU A 59 15.81 4.09 9.17
N PRO A 60 15.92 5.04 8.23
CA PRO A 60 16.82 6.18 8.40
C PRO A 60 16.38 7.04 9.59
N SER A 61 17.34 7.65 10.32
CA SER A 61 17.03 8.64 11.36
C SER A 61 16.52 9.94 10.74
N LEU A 62 15.53 10.59 11.37
CA LEU A 62 15.15 11.96 11.03
C LEU A 62 16.10 13.02 11.61
N ARG A 63 16.77 12.73 12.74
CA ARG A 63 17.66 13.71 13.38
C ARG A 63 18.91 13.96 12.53
N ASN A 64 19.22 15.24 12.31
CA ASN A 64 20.43 15.74 11.66
C ASN A 64 20.55 15.45 10.15
N VAL A 65 19.42 15.27 9.46
CA VAL A 65 19.40 15.00 8.01
C VAL A 65 18.87 16.23 7.26
N ALA A 66 19.68 16.80 6.37
CA ALA A 66 19.17 17.63 5.30
C ALA A 66 18.25 16.77 4.43
N GLY A 67 16.97 17.12 4.32
CA GLY A 67 15.92 16.32 3.70
C GLY A 67 15.11 15.47 4.68
N ALA A 68 14.98 15.87 5.95
CA ALA A 68 14.17 15.17 6.94
C ALA A 68 12.71 14.95 6.48
N LYS A 69 12.08 15.96 5.87
CA LYS A 69 10.75 15.83 5.26
C LYS A 69 10.70 14.78 4.15
N LYS A 70 11.74 14.72 3.32
CA LYS A 70 11.82 13.73 2.23
C LYS A 70 11.91 12.31 2.79
N VAL A 71 12.75 12.11 3.82
CA VAL A 71 12.87 10.83 4.52
C VAL A 71 11.54 10.44 5.17
N PHE A 72 10.90 11.36 5.90
CA PHE A 72 9.61 11.12 6.52
C PHE A 72 8.54 10.75 5.51
N THR A 73 8.44 11.51 4.40
CA THR A 73 7.52 11.24 3.29
C THR A 73 7.72 9.84 2.73
N ALA A 74 8.96 9.44 2.46
CA ALA A 74 9.26 8.11 1.93
C ALA A 74 8.87 6.98 2.91
N ILE A 75 9.12 7.17 4.21
CA ILE A 75 8.75 6.20 5.25
C ILE A 75 7.22 6.04 5.31
N VAL A 76 6.48 7.15 5.38
CA VAL A 76 5.01 7.11 5.43
C VAL A 76 4.43 6.54 4.14
N ALA A 77 5.01 6.86 2.97
CA ALA A 77 4.61 6.29 1.70
C ALA A 77 4.78 4.77 1.66
N MET A 78 5.89 4.26 2.20
CA MET A 78 6.11 2.81 2.31
C MET A 78 5.13 2.14 3.28
N PHE A 79 4.78 2.79 4.39
CA PHE A 79 3.74 2.26 5.29
C PHE A 79 2.39 2.17 4.59
N VAL A 80 1.95 3.26 3.94
CA VAL A 80 0.67 3.30 3.21
C VAL A 80 0.68 2.26 2.09
N LEU A 81 1.76 2.16 1.32
CA LEU A 81 1.92 1.17 0.25
C LEU A 81 1.86 -0.28 0.78
N GLY A 82 2.48 -0.53 1.93
CA GLY A 82 2.47 -1.82 2.60
C GLY A 82 1.08 -2.28 2.98
N VAL A 83 0.30 -1.42 3.63
CA VAL A 83 -1.04 -1.76 4.14
C VAL A 83 -2.15 -1.65 3.08
N THR A 84 -1.86 -1.06 1.92
CA THR A 84 -2.80 -0.93 0.79
C THR A 84 -2.40 -1.90 -0.33
N GLY A 85 -1.57 -1.46 -1.27
CA GLY A 85 -1.22 -2.20 -2.49
C GLY A 85 -0.58 -3.57 -2.23
N PHE A 86 0.42 -3.65 -1.35
CA PHE A 86 1.07 -4.94 -1.07
C PHE A 86 0.14 -5.91 -0.33
N HIS A 87 -0.58 -5.43 0.68
CA HIS A 87 -1.55 -6.27 1.38
C HIS A 87 -2.67 -6.72 0.43
N ASN A 88 -3.13 -5.87 -0.49
CA ASN A 88 -4.09 -6.27 -1.51
C ASN A 88 -3.55 -7.39 -2.42
N HIS A 89 -2.31 -7.23 -2.91
CA HIS A 89 -1.67 -8.24 -3.75
C HIS A 89 -1.58 -9.61 -3.05
N ILE A 90 -1.09 -9.62 -1.80
CA ILE A 90 -0.87 -10.85 -1.05
C ILE A 90 -2.20 -11.39 -0.48
N GLY A 91 -3.18 -10.53 -0.20
CA GLY A 91 -4.47 -10.89 0.40
C GLY A 91 -5.41 -11.65 -0.55
N MET A 92 -5.19 -11.55 -1.87
CA MET A 92 -5.95 -12.27 -2.90
C MET A 92 -5.53 -13.74 -3.07
N VAL A 93 -5.24 -14.45 -1.98
CA VAL A 93 -4.81 -15.87 -2.02
C VAL A 93 -5.88 -16.83 -2.54
N ALA A 94 -7.16 -16.44 -2.46
CA ALA A 94 -8.28 -17.32 -2.77
C ALA A 94 -8.25 -17.87 -4.21
N GLU A 95 -7.68 -17.15 -5.17
CA GLU A 95 -7.57 -17.61 -6.55
C GLU A 95 -6.56 -18.75 -6.71
N TYR A 96 -5.45 -18.70 -5.96
CA TYR A 96 -4.40 -19.71 -5.96
C TYR A 96 -4.81 -20.98 -5.22
N LEU A 97 -5.62 -20.84 -4.16
CA LEU A 97 -5.95 -21.93 -3.23
C LEU A 97 -7.13 -22.79 -3.68
N LYS A 98 -7.75 -22.48 -4.82
CA LYS A 98 -8.83 -23.29 -5.41
C LYS A 98 -8.33 -24.64 -5.93
N ASP A 99 -7.07 -24.70 -6.37
CA ASP A 99 -6.45 -25.91 -6.88
C ASP A 99 -5.27 -26.31 -5.98
N PRO A 100 -5.42 -27.38 -5.17
CA PRO A 100 -4.37 -27.83 -4.25
C PRO A 100 -3.15 -28.42 -4.97
N THR A 101 -3.23 -28.65 -6.28
CA THR A 101 -2.09 -29.06 -7.12
C THR A 101 -1.30 -27.87 -7.64
N PHE A 102 -1.90 -26.67 -7.67
CA PHE A 102 -1.24 -25.43 -8.09
C PHE A 102 -0.56 -24.73 -6.92
N THR A 103 -1.25 -24.53 -5.79
CA THR A 103 -0.69 -23.90 -4.60
C THR A 103 -1.16 -24.60 -3.34
N ALA A 104 -0.21 -24.89 -2.44
CA ALA A 104 -0.45 -25.58 -1.19
C ALA A 104 0.41 -24.96 -0.08
N ALA A 105 -0.17 -24.78 1.11
CA ALA A 105 0.61 -24.35 2.28
C ALA A 105 1.54 -25.46 2.82
N LYS A 106 1.15 -26.73 2.64
CA LYS A 106 1.85 -27.91 3.14
C LYS A 106 1.61 -29.11 2.21
N ILE A 107 2.67 -29.85 1.92
CA ILE A 107 2.65 -31.10 1.14
C ILE A 107 3.40 -32.17 1.96
N ARG A 108 2.87 -33.40 2.00
CA ARG A 108 3.52 -34.52 2.72
C ARG A 108 4.59 -35.16 1.85
N MET A 109 5.55 -35.82 2.49
CA MET A 109 6.58 -36.59 1.77
C MET A 109 5.92 -37.62 0.84
N GLY A 110 6.34 -37.64 -0.43
CA GLY A 110 5.81 -38.55 -1.44
C GLY A 110 4.53 -38.08 -2.14
N GLU A 111 3.94 -36.98 -1.70
CA GLU A 111 2.75 -36.39 -2.31
C GLU A 111 3.10 -35.22 -3.24
N THR A 112 2.22 -34.94 -4.19
CA THR A 112 2.35 -33.80 -5.12
C THR A 112 1.42 -32.64 -4.82
N HIS A 113 0.51 -32.80 -3.85
CA HIS A 113 -0.52 -31.81 -3.52
C HIS A 113 -0.90 -31.88 -2.03
N ALA A 114 -1.62 -30.87 -1.57
CA ALA A 114 -2.09 -30.79 -0.19
C ALA A 114 -3.16 -31.85 0.12
N ASP A 115 -3.08 -32.44 1.32
CA ASP A 115 -4.20 -33.22 1.87
C ASP A 115 -5.39 -32.31 2.24
N VAL A 116 -6.53 -32.94 2.57
CA VAL A 116 -7.77 -32.22 2.92
C VAL A 116 -7.58 -31.26 4.10
N GLN A 117 -6.85 -31.67 5.13
CA GLN A 117 -6.63 -30.85 6.32
C GLN A 117 -5.80 -29.60 5.99
N SER A 118 -4.75 -29.77 5.20
CA SER A 118 -3.85 -28.70 4.77
C SER A 118 -4.57 -27.73 3.83
N SER A 119 -5.39 -28.26 2.92
CA SER A 119 -6.24 -27.47 2.04
C SER A 119 -7.27 -26.66 2.84
N PHE A 120 -7.96 -27.28 3.80
CA PHE A 120 -8.93 -26.60 4.66
C PHE A 120 -8.29 -25.49 5.49
N GLN A 121 -7.09 -25.73 6.07
CA GLN A 121 -6.37 -24.71 6.81
C GLN A 121 -5.99 -23.51 5.94
N CYS A 122 -5.59 -23.73 4.69
CA CYS A 122 -5.25 -22.65 3.78
C CYS A 122 -6.51 -21.88 3.32
N MET A 123 -7.62 -22.59 3.07
CA MET A 123 -8.90 -21.95 2.75
C MET A 123 -9.43 -21.07 3.89
N ASN A 124 -9.15 -21.38 5.16
CA ASN A 124 -9.49 -20.47 6.27
C ASN A 124 -8.79 -19.12 6.14
N ILE A 125 -7.54 -19.09 5.68
CA ILE A 125 -6.82 -17.84 5.42
C ILE A 125 -7.52 -17.06 4.31
N ALA A 126 -7.82 -17.72 3.19
CA ALA A 126 -8.53 -17.10 2.06
C ALA A 126 -9.91 -16.54 2.45
N MET A 127 -10.62 -17.25 3.33
CA MET A 127 -11.91 -16.81 3.84
C MET A 127 -11.77 -15.55 4.71
N LEU A 128 -10.80 -15.53 5.63
CA LEU A 128 -10.55 -14.36 6.46
C LEU A 128 -10.11 -13.18 5.59
N THR A 129 -9.11 -13.33 4.73
CA THR A 129 -8.60 -12.21 3.92
C THR A 129 -9.58 -11.69 2.85
N GLY A 130 -10.69 -12.39 2.61
CA GLY A 130 -11.75 -12.00 1.68
C GLY A 130 -12.87 -11.12 2.26
N PHE A 131 -12.82 -10.75 3.54
CA PHE A 131 -13.85 -9.90 4.13
C PHE A 131 -13.86 -8.48 3.54
N LYS A 132 -15.07 -7.90 3.46
CA LYS A 132 -15.24 -6.51 3.03
C LYS A 132 -14.63 -5.57 4.06
N ALA A 133 -13.79 -4.67 3.59
CA ALA A 133 -13.21 -3.58 4.37
C ALA A 133 -13.31 -2.27 3.57
N PRO A 134 -13.08 -1.10 4.19
CA PRO A 134 -13.12 0.18 3.50
C PRO A 134 -12.15 0.22 2.32
N MET A 135 -12.67 0.66 1.17
CA MET A 135 -11.90 0.77 -0.07
C MET A 135 -11.09 2.07 -0.11
N LEU A 136 -9.92 2.05 -0.75
CA LEU A 136 -9.08 3.24 -0.89
C LEU A 136 -9.78 4.41 -1.61
N LEU A 137 -10.73 4.10 -2.50
CA LEU A 137 -11.53 5.08 -3.26
C LEU A 137 -12.82 5.54 -2.55
N GLU A 138 -12.93 5.38 -1.23
CA GLU A 138 -14.05 5.92 -0.45
C GLU A 138 -13.89 7.41 -0.07
N ASP A 139 -14.97 8.01 0.45
CA ASP A 139 -14.94 9.38 0.95
C ASP A 139 -14.38 9.46 2.37
N TYR A 140 -13.13 9.93 2.47
CA TYR A 140 -12.43 10.17 3.74
C TYR A 140 -12.49 11.62 4.22
N SER A 141 -13.39 12.46 3.68
CA SER A 141 -13.50 13.88 4.07
C SER A 141 -13.75 14.10 5.56
N HIS A 142 -14.41 13.14 6.23
CA HIS A 142 -14.63 13.14 7.67
C HIS A 142 -13.32 13.14 8.49
N MET A 143 -12.23 12.57 7.96
CA MET A 143 -10.92 12.54 8.61
C MET A 143 -10.23 13.91 8.64
N LEU A 144 -10.69 14.86 7.83
CA LEU A 144 -10.11 16.21 7.73
C LEU A 144 -10.80 17.21 8.67
N GLN A 145 -11.88 16.81 9.33
CA GLN A 145 -12.65 17.69 10.20
C GLN A 145 -11.83 18.06 11.45
N GLY A 146 -11.79 19.35 11.79
CA GLY A 146 -11.09 19.84 12.99
C GLY A 146 -9.58 20.04 12.83
N LEU A 147 -9.01 19.85 11.63
CA LEU A 147 -7.61 20.18 11.36
C LEU A 147 -7.43 21.70 11.14
N ASP A 148 -6.36 22.27 11.69
CA ASP A 148 -6.02 23.71 11.53
C ASP A 148 -5.89 24.13 10.06
N LYS A 149 -5.51 23.21 9.18
CA LYS A 149 -5.33 23.41 7.72
C LYS A 149 -6.26 22.51 6.90
N ALA A 150 -7.49 22.29 7.41
CA ALA A 150 -8.46 21.37 6.80
C ALA A 150 -8.78 21.70 5.35
N ALA A 151 -8.86 22.98 4.98
CA ALA A 151 -9.18 23.40 3.62
C ALA A 151 -8.06 23.04 2.63
N GLU A 152 -6.81 23.33 3.00
CA GLU A 152 -5.64 22.99 2.19
C GLU A 152 -5.42 21.48 2.10
N ALA A 153 -5.58 20.77 3.22
CA ALA A 153 -5.52 19.32 3.27
C ALA A 153 -6.61 18.67 2.40
N LYS A 154 -7.81 19.25 2.36
CA LYS A 154 -8.90 18.78 1.50
C LYS A 154 -8.57 18.89 0.02
N VAL A 155 -7.96 19.99 -0.42
CA VAL A 155 -7.51 20.14 -1.82
C VAL A 155 -6.50 19.06 -2.20
N VAL A 156 -5.56 18.74 -1.30
CA VAL A 156 -4.58 17.66 -1.52
C VAL A 156 -5.27 16.30 -1.59
N MET A 157 -6.22 16.02 -0.68
CA MET A 157 -6.99 14.77 -0.68
C MET A 157 -7.84 14.60 -1.94
N GLU A 158 -8.52 15.66 -2.40
CA GLU A 158 -9.32 15.62 -3.63
C GLU A 158 -8.46 15.33 -4.86
N ARG A 159 -7.26 15.93 -4.93
CA ARG A 159 -6.28 15.65 -5.99
C ARG A 159 -5.78 14.21 -5.93
N PHE A 160 -5.48 13.69 -4.74
CA PHE A 160 -5.09 12.30 -4.56
C PHE A 160 -6.18 11.34 -5.04
N GLN A 161 -7.42 11.55 -4.61
CA GLN A 161 -8.58 10.77 -5.04
C GLN A 161 -8.79 10.84 -6.57
N LYS A 162 -8.54 12.00 -7.20
CA LYS A 162 -8.56 12.10 -8.66
C LYS A 162 -7.44 11.27 -9.29
N ASN A 163 -6.20 11.41 -8.83
CA ASN A 163 -5.06 10.66 -9.37
C ASN A 163 -5.27 9.14 -9.25
N LEU A 164 -5.87 8.66 -8.16
CA LEU A 164 -6.22 7.26 -8.00
C LEU A 164 -7.29 6.79 -9.00
N ARG A 165 -8.30 7.61 -9.29
CA ARG A 165 -9.31 7.29 -10.30
C ARG A 165 -8.72 7.24 -11.69
N ASP A 166 -7.92 8.24 -12.05
CA ASP A 166 -7.21 8.30 -13.34
C ASP A 166 -6.31 7.05 -13.50
N PHE A 167 -5.53 6.71 -12.45
CA PHE A 167 -4.67 5.52 -12.46
C PHE A 167 -5.46 4.21 -12.55
N ALA A 168 -6.61 4.12 -11.89
CA ALA A 168 -7.48 2.95 -12.04
C ALA A 168 -7.93 2.76 -13.50
N GLU A 169 -8.27 3.85 -14.20
CA GLU A 169 -8.61 3.78 -15.62
C GLU A 169 -7.42 3.33 -16.47
N GLU A 170 -6.21 3.83 -16.19
CA GLU A 170 -4.99 3.38 -16.86
C GLU A 170 -4.71 1.88 -16.65
N VAL A 171 -4.91 1.37 -15.43
CA VAL A 171 -4.75 -0.06 -15.13
C VAL A 171 -5.80 -0.91 -15.86
N GLU A 172 -7.07 -0.48 -15.90
CA GLU A 172 -8.11 -1.19 -16.65
C GLU A 172 -7.82 -1.20 -18.16
N ASN A 173 -7.35 -0.08 -18.71
CA ASN A 173 -6.93 0.00 -20.11
C ASN A 173 -5.77 -0.95 -20.41
N ARG A 174 -4.76 -1.02 -19.53
CA ARG A 174 -3.68 -2.01 -19.65
C ARG A 174 -4.22 -3.43 -19.56
N ASN A 175 -5.10 -3.72 -18.61
CA ASN A 175 -5.71 -5.05 -18.44
C ASN A 175 -6.54 -5.52 -19.63
N ALA A 176 -7.06 -4.62 -20.45
CA ALA A 176 -7.76 -4.97 -21.70
C ALA A 176 -6.81 -5.57 -22.76
N GLU A 177 -5.51 -5.31 -22.65
CA GLU A 177 -4.48 -5.79 -23.59
C GLU A 177 -3.66 -6.96 -23.03
N ARG A 178 -3.78 -7.26 -21.73
CA ARG A 178 -3.02 -8.31 -21.04
C ARG A 178 -3.70 -9.67 -21.20
N ASP A 179 -2.90 -10.72 -21.38
CA ASP A 179 -3.41 -12.11 -21.32
C ASP A 179 -3.98 -12.44 -19.94
N TYR A 180 -3.35 -11.90 -18.89
CA TYR A 180 -3.77 -12.05 -17.50
C TYR A 180 -3.85 -10.67 -16.83
N PRO A 181 -5.05 -10.19 -16.46
CA PRO A 181 -5.18 -8.90 -15.80
C PRO A 181 -4.41 -8.81 -14.48
N CYS A 182 -3.53 -7.81 -14.34
CA CYS A 182 -2.90 -7.48 -13.07
C CYS A 182 -3.73 -6.42 -12.33
N ASN A 183 -4.21 -6.77 -11.13
CA ASN A 183 -5.06 -5.91 -10.30
C ASN A 183 -4.47 -5.61 -8.93
N ALA A 184 -3.19 -5.97 -8.71
CA ALA A 184 -2.49 -5.83 -7.44
C ALA A 184 -2.57 -4.40 -6.88
N PHE A 185 -2.44 -3.39 -7.75
CA PHE A 185 -2.43 -1.97 -7.37
C PHE A 185 -3.62 -1.17 -7.94
N ASN A 186 -4.63 -1.83 -8.50
CA ASN A 186 -5.79 -1.14 -9.06
C ASN A 186 -6.63 -0.49 -7.94
N PRO A 187 -6.74 0.85 -7.87
CA PRO A 187 -7.43 1.53 -6.76
C PRO A 187 -8.91 1.17 -6.61
N LYS A 188 -9.56 0.64 -7.66
CA LYS A 188 -10.94 0.10 -7.57
C LYS A 188 -11.05 -1.18 -6.74
N ARG A 189 -9.93 -1.84 -6.46
CA ARG A 189 -9.86 -3.14 -5.76
C ARG A 189 -9.03 -3.10 -4.48
N VAL A 190 -8.27 -2.03 -4.25
CA VAL A 190 -7.38 -1.88 -3.10
C VAL A 190 -8.14 -1.38 -1.88
N LEU A 191 -7.92 -2.05 -0.74
CA LEU A 191 -8.40 -1.64 0.58
C LEU A 191 -7.55 -0.49 1.14
N SER A 192 -8.12 0.32 2.04
CA SER A 192 -7.40 1.44 2.66
C SER A 192 -6.40 1.02 3.75
N SER A 193 -6.51 -0.21 4.27
CA SER A 193 -5.70 -0.73 5.37
C SER A 193 -5.74 -2.26 5.43
N VAL A 194 -4.92 -2.82 6.33
CA VAL A 194 -5.07 -4.20 6.82
C VAL A 194 -6.15 -4.22 7.90
N SER A 195 -7.33 -4.73 7.57
CA SER A 195 -8.51 -4.69 8.46
C SER A 195 -9.05 -6.08 8.80
N ILE A 196 -8.22 -7.12 8.62
CA ILE A 196 -8.57 -8.50 8.91
C ILE A 196 -7.36 -9.35 9.31
#